data_AF-A0A7V4SMG7-F1
#
_entry.id   AF-A0A7V4SMG7-F1
#
_cell.length_a   1.000
_cell.length_b   1.000
_cell.length_c   1.000
_cell.angle_alpha   90.00
_cell.angle_beta   90.00
_cell.angle_gamma   90.00
#
_symmetry.space_group_name_H-M   'P 1'
#
loop_
_entity.id
_entity.type
_entity.pdbx_description
1 polymer ?
#
loop_
_entity_poly.entity_id
_entity_poly.type
_entity_poly.pdbx_seq_one_letter_code
_entity_poly.pdbx_strand_id
1 'polypeptide(L)'
;MPIVRTAAAVLLLSVLLGAHAQVPPPLVRAIPQVRDAGAGAAGDSAIWPGFSFTQVCILVFDPASKSALLFHVDPLPQEFQPADPSAPGVGFGPIPSGEPPREGTGPVAGRLGQWVSADRLPPAPGPAATEFLYSRAFQVFEAYRGFPQPVGIPETEFPLYDAEFNALSRAEGAILLRALGAQKIDLPGLVAAFLSLRERRQSVLSEAARAYEWRTEADEGLAAYAGYVARSRTDAAGAAADLGRRLGDGGREGAGITGARFAATGCALALILDRIGVNWKAEFEKTSRESLRPTLAMVSAAATPADLGFANLADLRREEGEALARSQAEREARERAVTQADGLVVRINLEAALANPQVRWSNRYAPNGILKLDRTREIREKYYSLVGEGHFEFASSRPILIETRKGMTAGFAAGEVPYMTLDGQPLSLSAGQVLEGSLEIRGNQLTLKVDRARLTYSPKTLVVEPLLP
;
A
#
# COMPACT_ATOMS: atom_id res chain seq x y z
N MET A 1 28.22 -3.87 62.17
CA MET A 1 27.02 -3.77 61.30
C MET A 1 27.31 -3.21 59.88
N PRO A 2 28.20 -3.80 59.04
CA PRO A 2 28.34 -3.39 57.63
C PRO A 2 27.47 -4.19 56.64
N ILE A 3 27.15 -5.45 56.97
CA ILE A 3 26.54 -6.42 56.05
C ILE A 3 25.10 -6.06 55.66
N VAL A 4 24.35 -5.43 56.57
CA VAL A 4 22.95 -5.02 56.32
C VAL A 4 22.88 -3.83 55.34
N ARG A 5 23.88 -2.95 55.31
CA ARG A 5 23.92 -1.81 54.36
C ARG A 5 24.26 -2.26 52.95
N THR A 6 25.13 -3.25 52.80
CA THR A 6 25.50 -3.80 51.48
C THR A 6 24.34 -4.59 50.86
N ALA A 7 23.59 -5.37 51.67
CA ALA A 7 22.43 -6.12 51.19
C ALA A 7 21.28 -5.19 50.72
N ALA A 8 21.02 -4.10 51.44
CA ALA A 8 20.02 -3.11 51.04
C ALA A 8 20.42 -2.36 49.76
N ALA A 9 21.70 -2.04 49.58
CA ALA A 9 22.21 -1.41 48.36
C ALA A 9 22.11 -2.34 47.14
N VAL A 10 22.40 -3.64 47.29
CA VAL A 10 22.26 -4.63 46.21
C VAL A 10 20.78 -4.87 45.87
N LEU A 11 19.88 -4.91 46.85
CA LEU A 11 18.45 -5.04 46.58
C LEU A 11 17.86 -3.79 45.89
N LEU A 12 18.28 -2.58 46.29
CA LEU A 12 17.90 -1.35 45.57
C LEU A 12 18.46 -1.33 44.15
N LEU A 13 19.70 -1.77 43.94
CA LEU A 13 20.30 -1.85 42.61
C LEU A 13 19.59 -2.90 41.73
N SER A 14 19.17 -4.03 42.29
CA SER A 14 18.40 -5.07 41.60
C SER A 14 16.98 -4.63 41.25
N VAL A 15 16.34 -3.80 42.08
CA VAL A 15 15.02 -3.21 41.80
C VAL A 15 15.14 -2.10 40.74
N LEU A 16 16.23 -1.32 40.75
CA LEU A 16 16.52 -0.33 39.71
C LEU A 16 16.91 -0.98 38.37
N LEU A 17 17.61 -2.13 38.39
CA LEU A 17 17.94 -2.91 37.20
C LEU A 17 16.77 -3.77 36.69
N GLY A 18 15.87 -4.20 37.58
CA GLY A 18 14.70 -5.03 37.24
C GLY A 18 13.47 -4.25 36.76
N ALA A 19 13.45 -2.92 36.93
CA ALA A 19 12.37 -2.05 36.48
C ALA A 19 12.56 -1.52 35.05
N HIS A 20 13.70 -1.78 34.40
CA HIS A 20 13.80 -1.60 32.96
C HIS A 20 13.10 -2.78 32.29
N ALA A 21 11.79 -2.62 32.08
CA ALA A 21 11.04 -3.50 31.20
C ALA A 21 11.85 -3.61 29.90
N GLN A 22 12.25 -4.84 29.56
CA GLN A 22 13.05 -5.07 28.36
C GLN A 22 12.19 -4.66 27.17
N VAL A 23 12.49 -3.47 26.62
CA VAL A 23 11.85 -2.98 25.41
C VAL A 23 12.07 -4.04 24.34
N PRO A 24 11.00 -4.55 23.69
CA PRO A 24 11.13 -5.57 22.65
C PRO A 24 12.14 -5.16 21.58
N PRO A 25 12.97 -6.09 21.04
CA PRO A 25 13.98 -5.74 20.04
C PRO A 25 13.46 -4.94 18.83
N PRO A 26 12.25 -5.18 18.27
CA PRO A 26 11.69 -4.36 17.20
C PRO A 26 11.45 -2.89 17.60
N LEU A 27 11.22 -2.61 18.88
CA LEU A 27 11.00 -1.26 19.40
C LEU A 27 12.30 -0.57 19.77
N VAL A 28 13.29 -1.28 20.32
CA VAL A 28 14.61 -0.70 20.67
C VAL A 28 15.24 0.04 19.49
N ARG A 29 15.12 -0.50 18.26
CA ARG A 29 15.65 0.15 17.05
C ARG A 29 14.99 1.50 16.72
N ALA A 30 13.77 1.75 17.17
CA ALA A 30 13.04 2.98 16.86
C ALA A 30 13.58 4.19 17.64
N ILE A 31 14.13 3.97 18.84
CA ILE A 31 14.65 5.04 19.70
C ILE A 31 15.71 5.89 18.98
N PRO A 32 16.83 5.31 18.48
CA PRO A 32 17.82 6.10 17.75
C PRO A 32 17.24 6.70 16.47
N GLN A 33 16.33 6.03 15.77
CA GLN A 33 15.73 6.55 14.53
C GLN A 33 14.93 7.84 14.73
N VAL A 34 14.04 7.86 15.72
CA VAL A 34 13.23 9.05 16.01
C VAL A 34 14.09 10.17 16.59
N ARG A 35 15.05 9.85 17.46
CA ARG A 35 15.99 10.82 18.01
C ARG A 35 16.83 11.47 16.90
N ASP A 36 17.41 10.68 16.01
CA ASP A 36 18.27 11.18 14.93
C ASP A 36 17.46 12.01 13.92
N ALA A 37 16.19 11.66 13.67
CA ALA A 37 15.26 12.51 12.90
C ALA A 37 14.99 13.85 13.61
N GLY A 38 14.78 13.83 14.93
CA GLY A 38 14.54 15.02 15.76
C GLY A 38 15.75 15.96 15.86
N ALA A 39 16.98 15.44 15.75
CA ALA A 39 18.19 16.26 15.76
C ALA A 39 18.24 17.28 14.61
N GLY A 40 17.53 17.00 13.50
CA GLY A 40 17.42 17.89 12.35
C GLY A 40 16.37 19.00 12.47
N ALA A 41 15.60 19.07 13.57
CA ALA A 41 14.37 19.87 13.65
C ALA A 41 14.55 21.40 13.53
N ALA A 42 15.76 21.92 13.73
CA ALA A 42 16.06 23.35 13.60
C ALA A 42 15.73 23.92 12.20
N GLY A 43 15.66 23.08 11.16
CA GLY A 43 15.32 23.47 9.79
C GLY A 43 13.84 23.33 9.40
N ASP A 44 12.95 22.92 10.32
CA ASP A 44 11.61 22.46 9.95
C ASP A 44 10.70 23.54 9.40
N SER A 45 10.90 24.80 9.81
CA SER A 45 10.21 25.95 9.22
C SER A 45 10.48 26.14 7.73
N ALA A 46 11.61 25.64 7.21
CA ALA A 46 11.91 25.64 5.78
C ALA A 46 11.11 24.56 5.02
N ILE A 47 10.75 23.45 5.67
CA ILE A 47 9.84 22.44 5.10
C ILE A 47 8.47 23.06 4.94
N TRP A 48 7.88 23.57 6.02
CA TRP A 48 6.58 24.22 5.96
C TRP A 48 6.38 25.22 7.10
N PRO A 49 5.79 26.40 6.86
CA PRO A 49 5.51 27.36 7.92
C PRO A 49 4.66 26.78 9.06
N GLY A 50 5.22 26.76 10.27
CA GLY A 50 4.57 26.23 11.48
C GLY A 50 4.67 24.71 11.67
N PHE A 51 5.37 23.99 10.79
CA PHE A 51 5.70 22.59 11.01
C PHE A 51 6.93 22.43 11.93
N SER A 52 6.87 21.46 12.84
CA SER A 52 7.97 21.08 13.74
C SER A 52 7.88 19.60 14.06
N PHE A 53 8.88 18.81 13.68
CA PHE A 53 8.88 17.36 13.87
C PHE A 53 8.76 16.97 15.34
N THR A 54 9.49 17.66 16.22
CA THR A 54 9.51 17.41 17.68
C THR A 54 8.24 17.82 18.41
N GLN A 55 7.29 18.48 17.74
CA GLN A 55 5.97 18.79 18.30
C GLN A 55 4.92 17.75 17.93
N VAL A 56 5.22 16.87 16.97
CA VAL A 56 4.32 15.80 16.54
C VAL A 56 4.53 14.58 17.43
N CYS A 57 3.46 14.16 18.09
CA CYS A 57 3.44 12.92 18.85
C CYS A 57 3.60 11.71 17.92
N ILE A 58 4.55 10.83 18.21
CA ILE A 58 4.79 9.62 17.43
C ILE A 58 4.67 8.41 18.35
N LEU A 59 3.83 7.45 17.99
CA LEU A 59 3.68 6.17 18.67
C LEU A 59 4.17 5.06 17.73
N VAL A 60 5.28 4.42 18.10
CA VAL A 60 5.81 3.25 17.40
C VAL A 60 5.36 2.00 18.13
N PHE A 61 4.58 1.12 17.49
CA PHE A 61 4.03 -0.08 18.14
C PHE A 61 4.54 -1.38 17.53
N ASP A 62 4.56 -2.43 18.34
CA ASP A 62 4.79 -3.81 17.89
C ASP A 62 3.54 -4.66 18.19
N PRO A 63 2.80 -5.10 17.16
CA PRO A 63 1.56 -5.85 17.36
C PRO A 63 1.81 -7.22 18.02
N ALA A 64 3.01 -7.82 17.85
CA ALA A 64 3.32 -9.12 18.41
C ALA A 64 3.48 -9.07 19.94
N SER A 65 4.19 -8.06 20.45
CA SER A 65 4.36 -7.84 21.90
C SER A 65 3.26 -7.01 22.55
N LYS A 66 2.32 -6.44 21.76
CA LYS A 66 1.27 -5.51 22.22
C LYS A 66 1.82 -4.32 23.02
N SER A 67 3.04 -3.90 22.68
CA SER A 67 3.75 -2.81 23.34
C SER A 67 4.04 -1.68 22.35
N ALA A 68 4.33 -0.49 22.88
CA ALA A 68 4.66 0.69 22.08
C ALA A 68 5.71 1.58 22.75
N LEU A 69 6.38 2.37 21.92
CA LEU A 69 7.16 3.54 22.30
C LEU A 69 6.40 4.81 21.94
N LEU A 70 6.34 5.75 22.87
CA LEU A 70 5.71 7.05 22.71
C LEU A 70 6.78 8.15 22.74
N PHE A 71 6.81 8.97 21.71
CA PHE A 71 7.78 10.05 21.53
C PHE A 71 7.10 11.42 21.56
N HIS A 72 7.84 12.44 22.01
CA HIS A 72 7.43 13.85 22.01
C HIS A 72 6.19 14.15 22.86
N VAL A 73 6.04 13.43 23.98
CA VAL A 73 4.97 13.65 24.96
C VAL A 73 5.58 13.89 26.34
N ASP A 74 5.29 15.04 26.91
CA ASP A 74 5.66 15.44 28.27
C ASP A 74 4.47 16.19 28.91
N PRO A 75 3.96 15.76 30.08
CA PRO A 75 4.32 14.54 30.81
C PRO A 75 3.87 13.26 30.11
N LEU A 76 4.59 12.15 30.34
CA LEU A 76 4.19 10.83 29.85
C LEU A 76 2.86 10.39 30.49
N PRO A 77 1.97 9.69 29.75
CA PRO A 77 0.78 9.06 30.33
C PRO A 77 1.15 8.04 31.40
N GLN A 78 0.24 7.78 32.34
CA GLN A 78 0.47 6.93 33.52
C GLN A 78 0.90 5.50 33.13
N GLU A 79 0.46 5.00 31.98
CA GLU A 79 0.75 3.66 31.48
C GLU A 79 2.14 3.55 30.82
N PHE A 80 2.81 4.68 30.56
CA PHE A 80 4.13 4.73 29.92
C PHE A 80 5.22 5.07 30.94
N GLN A 81 6.27 4.26 30.95
CA GLN A 81 7.46 4.48 31.78
C GLN A 81 8.61 5.02 30.91
N PRO A 82 9.53 5.84 31.43
CA PRO A 82 10.69 6.29 30.66
C PRO A 82 11.46 5.11 30.05
N ALA A 83 11.64 5.12 28.72
CA ALA A 83 12.27 4.04 27.98
C ALA A 83 13.80 4.20 27.86
N ASP A 84 14.27 5.44 27.82
CA ASP A 84 15.68 5.79 27.65
C ASP A 84 16.02 7.00 28.54
N PRO A 85 16.87 6.84 29.57
CA PRO A 85 17.30 7.95 30.43
C PRO A 85 18.02 9.08 29.69
N SER A 86 18.60 8.80 28.52
CA SER A 86 19.29 9.77 27.68
C SER A 86 18.34 10.56 26.76
N ALA A 87 17.09 10.12 26.64
CA ALA A 87 16.06 10.74 25.81
C ALA A 87 14.81 11.05 26.64
N PRO A 88 14.82 12.14 27.43
CA PRO A 88 13.62 12.57 28.15
C PRO A 88 12.48 12.81 27.14
N GLY A 89 11.30 12.27 27.43
CA GLY A 89 10.13 12.31 26.52
C GLY A 89 9.94 11.08 25.63
N VAL A 90 10.71 10.00 25.84
CA VAL A 90 10.42 8.67 25.28
C VAL A 90 9.84 7.75 26.35
N GLY A 91 8.58 7.35 26.19
CA GLY A 91 7.90 6.40 27.06
C GLY A 91 7.80 5.01 26.42
N PHE A 92 7.88 3.96 27.22
CA PHE A 92 7.58 2.58 26.86
C PHE A 92 6.37 2.10 27.67
N GLY A 93 5.40 1.49 27.00
CA GLY A 93 4.15 1.06 27.63
C GLY A 93 3.33 0.13 26.75
N PRO A 94 2.15 -0.31 27.23
CA PRO A 94 1.22 -1.07 26.42
C PRO A 94 0.64 -0.22 25.28
N ILE A 95 0.20 -0.87 24.20
CA ILE A 95 -0.66 -0.20 23.21
C ILE A 95 -1.94 0.27 23.93
N PRO A 96 -2.37 1.53 23.79
CA PRO A 96 -3.57 2.04 24.45
C PRO A 96 -4.80 1.14 24.22
N SER A 97 -5.41 0.65 25.29
CA SER A 97 -6.39 -0.46 25.29
C SER A 97 -7.76 -0.15 24.67
N GLY A 98 -7.98 1.08 24.19
CA GLY A 98 -9.22 1.53 23.58
C GLY A 98 -9.22 1.58 22.04
N GLU A 99 -8.06 1.43 21.39
CA GLU A 99 -7.96 1.57 19.93
C GLU A 99 -7.22 0.38 19.31
N PRO A 100 -7.78 -0.26 18.26
CA PRO A 100 -7.03 -1.25 17.52
C PRO A 100 -5.80 -0.58 16.91
N PRO A 101 -4.60 -1.18 17.03
CA PRO A 101 -3.40 -0.63 16.43
C PRO A 101 -3.62 -0.45 14.92
N ARG A 102 -3.46 0.78 14.45
CA ARG A 102 -3.63 1.17 13.05
C ARG A 102 -2.43 2.00 12.63
N GLU A 103 -1.99 1.87 11.39
CA GLU A 103 -1.03 2.81 10.81
C GLU A 103 -1.73 4.12 10.46
N GLY A 104 -1.03 5.25 10.62
CA GLY A 104 -1.51 6.56 10.17
C GLY A 104 -1.79 7.55 11.29
N THR A 105 -2.47 8.63 10.94
CA THR A 105 -2.82 9.72 11.86
C THR A 105 -3.99 9.31 12.76
N GLY A 106 -3.85 9.47 14.07
CA GLY A 106 -4.88 9.10 15.04
C GLY A 106 -4.61 9.69 16.43
N PRO A 107 -5.56 9.61 17.35
CA PRO A 107 -5.35 10.06 18.73
C PRO A 107 -4.27 9.21 19.42
N VAL A 108 -3.38 9.87 20.15
CA VAL A 108 -2.31 9.30 20.95
C VAL A 108 -2.17 10.18 22.19
N ALA A 109 -2.33 9.63 23.39
CA ALA A 109 -2.17 10.39 24.64
C ALA A 109 -2.99 11.71 24.69
N GLY A 110 -4.25 11.65 24.23
CA GLY A 110 -5.17 12.80 24.25
C GLY A 110 -4.92 13.89 23.20
N ARG A 111 -3.98 13.68 22.28
CA ARG A 111 -3.70 14.59 21.14
C ARG A 111 -3.67 13.82 19.83
N LEU A 112 -3.74 14.50 18.68
CA LEU A 112 -3.50 13.84 17.40
C LEU A 112 -2.00 13.55 17.27
N GLY A 113 -1.68 12.33 16.84
CA GLY A 113 -0.33 11.84 16.66
C GLY A 113 -0.26 10.82 15.52
N GLN A 114 0.96 10.36 15.27
CA GLN A 114 1.24 9.38 14.24
C GLN A 114 1.41 8.00 14.86
N TRP A 115 0.68 7.02 14.36
CA TRP A 115 0.90 5.61 14.65
C TRP A 115 1.78 4.97 13.57
N VAL A 116 2.86 4.32 14.01
CA VAL A 116 3.85 3.67 13.15
C VAL A 116 4.05 2.24 13.63
N SER A 117 3.79 1.26 12.78
CA SER A 117 4.17 -0.12 13.10
C SER A 117 5.69 -0.28 13.01
N ALA A 118 6.29 -0.95 14.00
CA ALA A 118 7.73 -1.09 14.10
C ALA A 118 8.34 -1.81 12.90
N ASP A 119 7.62 -2.74 12.27
CA ASP A 119 8.02 -3.47 11.06
C ASP A 119 8.07 -2.62 9.78
N ARG A 120 7.42 -1.45 9.77
CA ARG A 120 7.47 -0.48 8.67
C ARG A 120 8.66 0.45 8.74
N LEU A 121 9.28 0.57 9.90
CA LEU A 121 10.48 1.37 10.04
C LEU A 121 11.61 0.77 9.20
N PRO A 122 12.42 1.60 8.52
CA PRO A 122 13.63 1.12 7.88
C PRO A 122 14.51 0.34 8.87
N PRO A 123 15.24 -0.69 8.40
CA PRO A 123 15.93 -1.64 9.29
C PRO A 123 17.06 -1.00 10.11
N ALA A 124 17.59 0.14 9.67
CA ALA A 124 18.66 0.88 10.33
C ALA A 124 18.33 2.38 10.42
N PRO A 125 18.86 3.08 11.44
CA PRO A 125 18.90 4.54 11.45
C PRO A 125 19.62 5.10 10.22
N GLY A 126 19.21 6.29 9.79
CA GLY A 126 19.81 6.98 8.67
C GLY A 126 18.81 7.74 7.80
N PRO A 127 19.25 8.22 6.62
CA PRO A 127 18.46 9.12 5.77
C PRO A 127 17.08 8.57 5.38
N ALA A 128 16.95 7.26 5.15
CA ALA A 128 15.67 6.63 4.83
C ALA A 128 14.69 6.62 6.01
N ALA A 129 15.19 6.40 7.24
CA ALA A 129 14.36 6.48 8.45
C ALA A 129 13.90 7.93 8.70
N THR A 130 14.78 8.90 8.47
CA THR A 130 14.43 10.33 8.54
C THR A 130 13.34 10.68 7.52
N GLU A 131 13.50 10.31 6.24
CA GLU A 131 12.49 10.55 5.19
C GLU A 131 11.13 9.98 5.60
N PHE A 132 11.11 8.72 6.03
CA PHE A 132 9.88 8.05 6.45
C PHE A 132 9.23 8.76 7.64
N LEU A 133 9.96 9.02 8.72
CA LEU A 133 9.42 9.63 9.93
C LEU A 133 8.92 11.06 9.70
N TYR A 134 9.64 11.88 8.93
CA TYR A 134 9.18 13.24 8.59
C TYR A 134 7.93 13.21 7.72
N SER A 135 7.86 12.30 6.74
CA SER A 135 6.65 12.15 5.93
C SER A 135 5.45 11.84 6.81
N ARG A 136 5.60 10.91 7.76
CA ARG A 136 4.53 10.55 8.68
C ARG A 136 4.17 11.65 9.67
N ALA A 137 5.16 12.36 10.22
CA ALA A 137 4.91 13.48 11.11
C ALA A 137 4.20 14.64 10.38
N PHE A 138 4.51 14.84 9.09
CA PHE A 138 3.87 15.84 8.26
C PHE A 138 2.38 15.54 8.05
N GLN A 139 1.98 14.27 7.88
CA GLN A 139 0.57 13.87 7.78
C GLN A 139 -0.26 14.26 9.02
N VAL A 140 0.35 14.27 10.20
CA VAL A 140 -0.32 14.78 11.42
C VAL A 140 -0.50 16.30 11.35
N PHE A 141 0.52 17.02 10.87
CA PHE A 141 0.44 18.46 10.65
C PHE A 141 -0.64 18.82 9.62
N GLU A 142 -0.71 18.10 8.50
CA GLU A 142 -1.76 18.25 7.48
C GLU A 142 -3.16 18.09 8.07
N ALA A 143 -3.34 17.06 8.91
CA ALA A 143 -4.60 16.84 9.62
C ALA A 143 -4.94 17.98 10.58
N TYR A 144 -3.98 18.52 11.34
CA TYR A 144 -4.20 19.71 12.18
C TYR A 144 -4.54 20.97 11.36
N ARG A 145 -3.98 21.10 10.16
CA ARG A 145 -4.27 22.20 9.23
C ARG A 145 -5.59 22.00 8.49
N GLY A 146 -6.24 20.84 8.61
CA GLY A 146 -7.47 20.52 7.90
C GLY A 146 -7.26 20.32 6.41
N PHE A 147 -6.14 19.69 6.02
CA PHE A 147 -5.95 19.25 4.64
C PHE A 147 -6.86 18.04 4.39
N PRO A 148 -7.57 18.00 3.25
CA PRO A 148 -8.48 16.90 2.95
C PRO A 148 -7.69 15.61 2.76
N GLN A 149 -8.14 14.56 3.43
CA GLN A 149 -7.57 13.23 3.26
C GLN A 149 -8.09 12.61 1.96
N PRO A 150 -7.26 11.85 1.21
CA PRO A 150 -7.69 11.20 0.00
C PRO A 150 -8.78 10.18 0.32
N VAL A 151 -9.88 10.25 -0.43
CA VAL A 151 -10.94 9.23 -0.37
C VAL A 151 -10.53 8.12 -1.31
N GLY A 152 -10.39 6.89 -0.81
CA GLY A 152 -10.03 5.75 -1.64
C GLY A 152 -11.02 5.60 -2.80
N ILE A 153 -10.49 5.42 -4.01
CA ILE A 153 -11.29 5.11 -5.20
C ILE A 153 -10.95 3.71 -5.70
N PRO A 154 -11.91 3.00 -6.33
CA PRO A 154 -11.62 1.72 -6.95
C PRO A 154 -10.55 1.85 -8.05
N GLU A 155 -9.57 0.94 -8.08
CA GLU A 155 -8.57 0.87 -9.17
C GLU A 155 -9.22 0.76 -10.56
N THR A 156 -10.46 0.25 -10.62
CA THR A 156 -11.27 0.10 -11.84
C THR A 156 -11.67 1.42 -12.49
N GLU A 157 -11.52 2.54 -11.78
CA GLU A 157 -11.76 3.90 -12.30
C GLU A 157 -10.64 4.38 -13.22
N PHE A 158 -9.53 3.65 -13.29
CA PHE A 158 -8.40 4.00 -14.13
C PHE A 158 -8.19 3.04 -15.30
N PRO A 159 -7.79 3.56 -16.47
CA PRO A 159 -7.51 2.76 -17.66
C PRO A 159 -6.08 2.16 -17.58
N LEU A 160 -5.85 1.28 -16.60
CA LEU A 160 -4.56 0.60 -16.36
C LEU A 160 -3.98 -0.08 -17.61
N TYR A 161 -4.86 -0.47 -18.53
CA TYR A 161 -4.56 -1.22 -19.76
C TYR A 161 -4.66 -0.35 -21.01
N ASP A 162 -4.43 0.95 -20.88
CA ASP A 162 -4.35 1.88 -21.99
C ASP A 162 -2.90 2.35 -22.16
N ALA A 163 -2.29 1.96 -23.28
CA ALA A 163 -0.90 2.30 -23.59
C ALA A 163 -0.69 3.81 -23.77
N GLU A 164 -1.70 4.56 -24.28
CA GLU A 164 -1.62 6.01 -24.39
C GLU A 164 -1.64 6.65 -23.01
N PHE A 165 -2.55 6.20 -22.13
CA PHE A 165 -2.63 6.70 -20.75
C PHE A 165 -1.31 6.50 -19.99
N ASN A 166 -0.74 5.30 -20.08
CA ASN A 166 0.52 4.96 -19.44
C ASN A 166 1.71 5.74 -20.05
N ALA A 167 1.76 5.88 -21.38
CA ALA A 167 2.80 6.66 -22.05
C ALA A 167 2.75 8.15 -21.67
N LEU A 168 1.55 8.74 -21.60
CA LEU A 168 1.36 10.11 -21.11
C LEU A 168 1.78 10.24 -19.64
N SER A 169 1.47 9.25 -18.80
CA SER A 169 1.92 9.22 -17.40
C SER A 169 3.44 9.19 -17.27
N ARG A 170 4.12 8.39 -18.09
CA ARG A 170 5.60 8.33 -18.11
C ARG A 170 6.21 9.64 -18.61
N ALA A 171 5.59 10.25 -19.62
CA ALA A 171 6.01 11.56 -20.12
C ALA A 171 5.82 12.66 -19.07
N GLU A 172 4.78 12.63 -18.23
CA GLU A 172 4.65 13.52 -17.06
C GLU A 172 5.86 13.37 -16.12
N GLY A 173 6.23 12.13 -15.78
CA GLY A 173 7.41 11.85 -14.93
C GLY A 173 8.71 12.37 -15.55
N ALA A 174 8.89 12.21 -16.85
CA ALA A 174 10.06 12.73 -17.58
C ALA A 174 10.11 14.27 -17.57
N ILE A 175 8.98 14.96 -17.70
CA ILE A 175 8.91 16.43 -17.62
C ILE A 175 9.29 16.88 -16.20
N LEU A 176 8.75 16.25 -15.16
CA LEU A 176 9.07 16.58 -13.77
C LEU A 176 10.55 16.35 -13.46
N LEU A 177 11.12 15.22 -13.91
CA LEU A 177 12.54 14.93 -13.74
C LEU A 177 13.41 15.99 -14.42
N ARG A 178 13.05 16.41 -15.64
CA ARG A 178 13.75 17.51 -16.33
C ARG A 178 13.60 18.82 -15.57
N ALA A 179 12.42 19.14 -15.06
CA ALA A 179 12.17 20.36 -14.30
C ALA A 179 12.99 20.44 -13.01
N LEU A 180 13.19 19.32 -12.30
CA LEU A 180 14.04 19.28 -11.10
C LEU A 180 15.51 19.66 -11.39
N GLY A 181 16.01 19.40 -12.61
CA GLY A 181 17.36 19.79 -13.05
C GLY A 181 17.45 21.09 -13.85
N ALA A 182 16.33 21.65 -14.31
CA ALA A 182 16.30 22.81 -15.21
C ALA A 182 16.65 24.12 -14.50
N GLN A 183 17.01 25.17 -15.25
CA GLN A 183 17.21 26.50 -14.66
C GLN A 183 15.87 27.14 -14.27
N LYS A 184 15.89 28.07 -13.31
CA LYS A 184 14.67 28.73 -12.80
C LYS A 184 13.84 29.37 -13.92
N ILE A 185 14.48 29.94 -14.94
CA ILE A 185 13.84 30.60 -16.08
C ILE A 185 13.03 29.63 -16.95
N ASP A 186 13.38 28.34 -16.97
CA ASP A 186 12.73 27.31 -17.79
C ASP A 186 11.54 26.66 -17.07
N LEU A 187 11.44 26.81 -15.75
CA LEU A 187 10.43 26.12 -14.93
C LEU A 187 8.99 26.45 -15.34
N PRO A 188 8.59 27.71 -15.61
CA PRO A 188 7.22 28.02 -16.00
C PRO A 188 6.77 27.28 -17.27
N GLY A 189 7.65 27.18 -18.28
CA GLY A 189 7.36 26.47 -19.53
C GLY A 189 7.25 24.96 -19.35
N LEU A 190 8.09 24.36 -18.49
CA LEU A 190 8.00 22.93 -18.14
C LEU A 190 6.75 22.61 -17.32
N VAL A 191 6.36 23.48 -16.39
CA VAL A 191 5.10 23.34 -15.64
C VAL A 191 3.90 23.47 -16.57
N ALA A 192 3.91 24.42 -17.51
CA ALA A 192 2.86 24.56 -18.52
C ALA A 192 2.74 23.30 -19.39
N ALA A 193 3.87 22.73 -19.83
CA ALA A 193 3.88 21.50 -20.63
C ALA A 193 3.38 20.29 -19.83
N PHE A 194 3.76 20.17 -18.56
CA PHE A 194 3.24 19.15 -17.66
C PHE A 194 1.72 19.24 -17.48
N LEU A 195 1.19 20.43 -17.20
CA LEU A 195 -0.26 20.63 -17.01
C LEU A 195 -1.03 20.31 -18.30
N SER A 196 -0.54 20.73 -19.47
CA SER A 196 -1.17 20.43 -20.75
C SER A 196 -1.20 18.92 -21.05
N LEU A 197 -0.08 18.22 -20.83
CA LEU A 197 0.01 16.77 -21.00
C LEU A 197 -0.91 16.04 -20.02
N ARG A 198 -0.96 16.50 -18.78
CA ARG A 198 -1.83 15.95 -17.74
C ARG A 198 -3.29 16.14 -18.04
N GLU A 199 -3.71 17.31 -18.54
CA GLU A 199 -5.10 17.54 -18.95
C GLU A 199 -5.51 16.58 -20.07
N ARG A 200 -4.62 16.34 -21.03
CA ARG A 200 -4.83 15.33 -22.08
C ARG A 200 -4.94 13.91 -21.53
N ARG A 201 -4.12 13.53 -20.54
CA ARG A 201 -4.22 12.20 -19.91
C ARG A 201 -5.47 12.08 -19.04
N GLN A 202 -5.77 13.10 -18.25
CA GLN A 202 -6.90 13.09 -17.34
C GLN A 202 -8.25 13.21 -18.06
N SER A 203 -8.29 13.58 -19.35
CA SER A 203 -9.56 13.67 -20.10
C SER A 203 -10.28 12.33 -20.28
N VAL A 204 -9.59 11.20 -20.11
CA VAL A 204 -10.20 9.85 -20.14
C VAL A 204 -10.63 9.35 -18.76
N LEU A 205 -10.33 10.10 -17.70
CA LEU A 205 -10.66 9.74 -16.32
C LEU A 205 -12.03 10.29 -15.90
N SER A 206 -12.69 9.56 -15.00
CA SER A 206 -13.85 10.07 -14.29
C SER A 206 -13.49 11.30 -13.43
N GLU A 207 -14.47 12.12 -13.07
CA GLU A 207 -14.24 13.25 -12.16
C GLU A 207 -13.70 12.80 -10.80
N ALA A 208 -14.21 11.68 -10.28
CA ALA A 208 -13.73 11.09 -9.03
C ALA A 208 -12.26 10.65 -9.14
N ALA A 209 -11.87 10.01 -10.25
CA ALA A 209 -10.47 9.63 -10.50
C ALA A 209 -9.55 10.84 -10.58
N ARG A 210 -9.94 11.90 -11.29
CA ARG A 210 -9.15 13.14 -11.36
C ARG A 210 -9.00 13.79 -9.99
N ALA A 211 -10.10 13.91 -9.24
CA ALA A 211 -10.09 14.49 -7.90
C ALA A 211 -9.20 13.69 -6.94
N TYR A 212 -9.22 12.36 -7.03
CA TYR A 212 -8.33 11.48 -6.28
C TYR A 212 -6.86 11.76 -6.60
N GLU A 213 -6.44 11.77 -7.88
CA GLU A 213 -5.04 12.03 -8.24
C GLU A 213 -4.56 13.36 -7.62
N TRP A 214 -5.34 14.43 -7.78
CA TRP A 214 -4.98 15.75 -7.26
C TRP A 214 -4.90 15.81 -5.73
N ARG A 215 -5.81 15.12 -5.04
CA ARG A 215 -5.82 15.06 -3.57
C ARG A 215 -4.68 14.20 -3.05
N THR A 216 -4.40 13.05 -3.64
CA THR A 216 -3.30 12.20 -3.23
C THR A 216 -1.94 12.87 -3.47
N GLU A 217 -1.78 13.62 -4.56
CA GLU A 217 -0.57 14.44 -4.76
C GLU A 217 -0.44 15.56 -3.72
N ALA A 218 -1.55 16.14 -3.29
CA ALA A 218 -1.56 17.18 -2.26
C ALA A 218 -1.33 16.62 -0.84
N ASP A 219 -1.80 15.42 -0.54
CA ASP A 219 -1.65 14.78 0.78
C ASP A 219 -0.36 13.94 0.83
N GLU A 220 -0.34 12.76 0.19
CA GLU A 220 0.83 11.88 0.19
C GLU A 220 2.07 12.54 -0.46
N GLY A 221 1.87 13.42 -1.44
CA GLY A 221 2.97 14.12 -2.10
C GLY A 221 3.60 15.23 -1.28
N LEU A 222 2.83 16.00 -0.50
CA LEU A 222 3.39 17.00 0.40
C LEU A 222 4.04 16.36 1.63
N ALA A 223 3.48 15.26 2.14
CA ALA A 223 4.15 14.41 3.12
C ALA A 223 5.50 13.88 2.58
N ALA A 224 5.52 13.32 1.37
CA ALA A 224 6.76 12.86 0.74
C ALA A 224 7.77 13.99 0.49
N TYR A 225 7.30 15.20 0.16
CA TYR A 225 8.13 16.40 0.10
C TYR A 225 8.80 16.72 1.44
N ALA A 226 8.05 16.69 2.54
CA ALA A 226 8.60 16.93 3.87
C ALA A 226 9.70 15.91 4.23
N GLY A 227 9.46 14.63 3.94
CA GLY A 227 10.45 13.57 4.06
C GLY A 227 11.69 13.82 3.20
N TYR A 228 11.51 14.18 1.93
CA TYR A 228 12.59 14.46 0.99
C TYR A 228 13.47 15.62 1.47
N VAL A 229 12.87 16.74 1.90
CA VAL A 229 13.61 17.93 2.36
C VAL A 229 14.40 17.61 3.62
N ALA A 230 13.80 16.87 4.56
CA ALA A 230 14.51 16.44 5.78
C ALA A 230 15.69 15.52 5.46
N ARG A 231 15.49 14.52 4.60
CA ARG A 231 16.54 13.61 4.13
C ARG A 231 17.67 14.34 3.40
N SER A 232 17.33 15.30 2.55
CA SER A 232 18.30 16.02 1.73
C SER A 232 19.30 16.85 2.55
N ARG A 233 19.00 17.13 3.83
CA ARG A 233 19.94 17.78 4.76
C ARG A 233 21.17 16.92 5.04
N THR A 234 21.05 15.60 4.94
CA THR A 234 22.13 14.64 5.22
C THR A 234 22.55 13.82 3.99
N ASP A 235 21.64 13.63 3.02
CA ASP A 235 21.86 12.82 1.81
C ASP A 235 21.12 13.43 0.60
N ALA A 236 21.53 14.62 0.15
CA ALA A 236 20.91 15.29 -1.00
C ALA A 236 21.00 14.47 -2.30
N ALA A 237 22.17 13.88 -2.57
CA ALA A 237 22.40 13.11 -3.79
C ALA A 237 21.55 11.82 -3.82
N GLY A 238 21.51 11.07 -2.71
CA GLY A 238 20.69 9.88 -2.61
C GLY A 238 19.19 10.19 -2.62
N ALA A 239 18.75 11.28 -2.00
CA ALA A 239 17.35 11.73 -2.08
C ALA A 239 16.96 12.07 -3.53
N ALA A 240 17.79 12.85 -4.25
CA ALA A 240 17.54 13.21 -5.64
C ALA A 240 17.53 11.99 -6.58
N ALA A 241 18.49 11.08 -6.44
CA ALA A 241 18.54 9.85 -7.23
C ALA A 241 17.31 8.96 -6.98
N ASP A 242 16.89 8.84 -5.73
CA ASP A 242 15.72 8.06 -5.36
C ASP A 242 14.40 8.65 -5.89
N LEU A 243 14.21 9.97 -5.77
CA LEU A 243 13.05 10.65 -6.36
C LEU A 243 13.05 10.51 -7.89
N GLY A 244 14.21 10.67 -8.55
CA GLY A 244 14.33 10.50 -10.00
C GLY A 244 13.96 9.10 -10.46
N ARG A 245 14.39 8.07 -9.73
CA ARG A 245 13.97 6.68 -9.97
C ARG A 245 12.45 6.52 -9.80
N ARG A 246 11.87 7.00 -8.70
CA ARG A 246 10.41 6.92 -8.46
C ARG A 246 9.59 7.59 -9.57
N LEU A 247 10.04 8.74 -10.07
CA LEU A 247 9.40 9.44 -11.19
C LEU A 247 9.55 8.69 -12.53
N GLY A 248 10.69 8.02 -12.75
CA GLY A 248 10.95 7.25 -13.97
C GLY A 248 10.23 5.89 -14.02
N ASP A 249 10.06 5.25 -12.87
CA ASP A 249 9.35 3.97 -12.73
C ASP A 249 7.83 4.14 -12.77
N GLY A 250 7.33 5.32 -12.38
CA GLY A 250 5.90 5.64 -12.37
C GLY A 250 5.26 5.59 -13.76
N GLY A 251 4.18 4.82 -13.91
CA GLY A 251 3.42 4.72 -15.17
C GLY A 251 3.73 3.50 -16.03
N ARG A 252 4.84 2.79 -15.77
CA ARG A 252 5.19 1.58 -16.52
C ARG A 252 4.23 0.44 -16.21
N GLU A 253 3.74 -0.26 -17.23
CA GLU A 253 2.96 -1.51 -17.10
C GLU A 253 1.69 -1.37 -16.21
N GLY A 254 1.11 -0.18 -16.15
CA GLY A 254 -0.05 0.10 -15.29
C GLY A 254 0.28 0.22 -13.79
N ALA A 255 1.55 0.09 -13.38
CA ALA A 255 1.98 0.31 -11.99
C ALA A 255 1.81 1.79 -11.54
N GLY A 256 1.51 2.69 -12.47
CA GLY A 256 1.39 4.13 -12.28
C GLY A 256 0.14 4.63 -11.57
N ILE A 257 -0.59 3.81 -10.82
CA ILE A 257 -1.81 4.23 -10.12
C ILE A 257 -1.71 3.93 -8.61
N THR A 258 -0.52 3.57 -8.17
CA THR A 258 -0.22 3.43 -6.75
C THR A 258 -0.07 4.82 -6.11
N GLY A 259 -0.46 4.94 -4.84
CA GLY A 259 -0.19 6.15 -4.04
C GLY A 259 1.28 6.59 -4.13
N ALA A 260 2.20 5.63 -4.26
CA ALA A 260 3.64 5.90 -4.45
C ALA A 260 3.96 6.79 -5.67
N ARG A 261 3.24 6.67 -6.79
CA ARG A 261 3.43 7.58 -7.94
C ARG A 261 2.99 8.99 -7.57
N PHE A 262 1.80 9.14 -7.00
CA PHE A 262 1.24 10.45 -6.64
C PHE A 262 2.05 11.13 -5.53
N ALA A 263 2.61 10.34 -4.61
CA ALA A 263 3.57 10.82 -3.63
C ALA A 263 4.84 11.38 -4.30
N ALA A 264 5.38 10.68 -5.31
CA ALA A 264 6.56 11.14 -6.05
C ALA A 264 6.28 12.38 -6.91
N THR A 265 5.15 12.41 -7.64
CA THR A 265 4.78 13.56 -8.49
C THR A 265 4.44 14.78 -7.65
N GLY A 266 3.65 14.63 -6.58
CA GLY A 266 3.36 15.73 -5.64
C GLY A 266 4.62 16.28 -4.97
N CYS A 267 5.54 15.40 -4.56
CA CYS A 267 6.84 15.80 -4.02
C CYS A 267 7.65 16.63 -5.02
N ALA A 268 7.76 16.16 -6.27
CA ALA A 268 8.47 16.87 -7.33
C ALA A 268 7.84 18.24 -7.64
N LEU A 269 6.51 18.33 -7.65
CA LEU A 269 5.79 19.58 -7.87
C LEU A 269 6.07 20.60 -6.76
N ALA A 270 6.05 20.18 -5.49
CA ALA A 270 6.39 21.03 -4.35
C ALA A 270 7.84 21.55 -4.44
N LEU A 271 8.79 20.70 -4.81
CA LEU A 271 10.20 21.10 -5.02
C LEU A 271 10.35 22.11 -6.17
N ILE A 272 9.62 21.93 -7.26
CA ILE A 272 9.62 22.88 -8.38
C ILE A 272 9.06 24.24 -7.92
N LEU A 273 7.96 24.24 -7.15
CA LEU A 273 7.36 25.45 -6.62
C LEU A 273 8.30 26.21 -5.65
N ASP A 274 9.05 25.51 -4.80
CA ASP A 274 10.11 26.11 -3.97
C ASP A 274 11.16 26.82 -4.81
N ARG A 275 11.59 26.21 -5.93
CA ARG A 275 12.61 26.79 -6.83
C ARG A 275 12.12 28.00 -7.61
N ILE A 276 10.83 28.04 -7.96
CA ILE A 276 10.21 29.22 -8.58
C ILE A 276 10.22 30.40 -7.59
N GLY A 277 10.18 30.14 -6.29
CA GLY A 277 10.34 31.17 -5.24
C GLY A 277 9.13 32.09 -5.09
N VAL A 278 7.95 31.61 -5.48
CA VAL A 278 6.65 32.22 -5.10
C VAL A 278 6.28 31.76 -3.69
N ASN A 279 5.48 32.53 -2.95
CA ASN A 279 4.96 32.14 -1.63
C ASN A 279 3.84 31.08 -1.74
N TRP A 280 4.15 29.97 -2.41
CA TRP A 280 3.18 28.99 -2.86
C TRP A 280 2.53 28.22 -1.72
N LYS A 281 3.23 28.02 -0.59
CA LYS A 281 2.71 27.32 0.60
C LYS A 281 1.55 28.10 1.22
N ALA A 282 1.70 29.43 1.35
CA ALA A 282 0.64 30.29 1.85
C ALA A 282 -0.56 30.36 0.88
N GLU A 283 -0.30 30.42 -0.43
CA GLU A 283 -1.37 30.39 -1.43
C GLU A 283 -2.11 29.05 -1.41
N PHE A 284 -1.40 27.93 -1.34
CA PHE A 284 -2.01 26.59 -1.24
C PHE A 284 -2.94 26.47 -0.02
N GLU A 285 -2.49 26.93 1.15
CA GLU A 285 -3.31 26.94 2.38
C GLU A 285 -4.54 27.84 2.27
N LYS A 286 -4.50 28.89 1.44
CA LYS A 286 -5.57 29.87 1.27
C LYS A 286 -6.59 29.46 0.23
N THR A 287 -6.15 28.91 -0.91
CA THR A 287 -7.00 28.81 -2.10
C THR A 287 -7.50 27.41 -2.39
N SER A 288 -6.69 26.37 -2.19
CA SER A 288 -7.00 25.06 -2.75
C SER A 288 -7.01 23.93 -1.75
N ARG A 289 -6.02 23.78 -0.84
CA ARG A 289 -5.76 22.66 0.11
C ARG A 289 -5.90 21.21 -0.40
N GLU A 290 -6.80 20.94 -1.34
CA GLU A 290 -7.08 19.67 -2.00
C GLU A 290 -6.26 19.46 -3.29
N SER A 291 -5.55 20.48 -3.78
CA SER A 291 -4.81 20.37 -5.04
C SER A 291 -3.69 21.39 -5.15
N LEU A 292 -2.55 20.97 -5.71
CA LEU A 292 -1.48 21.87 -6.15
C LEU A 292 -1.81 22.59 -7.47
N ARG A 293 -2.86 22.16 -8.19
CA ARG A 293 -3.17 22.65 -9.54
C ARG A 293 -3.36 24.17 -9.63
N PRO A 294 -4.11 24.86 -8.75
CA PRO A 294 -4.29 26.31 -8.86
C PRO A 294 -2.97 27.07 -8.71
N THR A 295 -2.11 26.62 -7.80
CA THR A 295 -0.77 27.16 -7.57
C THR A 295 0.13 26.96 -8.79
N LEU A 296 0.07 25.78 -9.42
CA LEU A 296 0.81 25.48 -10.66
C LEU A 296 0.30 26.30 -11.85
N ALA A 297 -1.01 26.49 -11.96
CA ALA A 297 -1.63 27.33 -12.99
C ALA A 297 -1.19 28.79 -12.85
N MET A 298 -1.14 29.32 -11.62
CA MET A 298 -0.65 30.68 -11.37
C MET A 298 0.79 30.89 -11.87
N VAL A 299 1.71 29.95 -11.61
CA VAL A 299 3.11 30.09 -12.04
C VAL A 299 3.33 29.87 -13.54
N SER A 300 2.37 29.24 -14.23
CA SER A 300 2.46 28.91 -15.65
C SER A 300 1.53 29.72 -16.56
N ALA A 301 0.68 30.59 -16.00
CA ALA A 301 -0.39 31.28 -16.73
C ALA A 301 0.06 32.06 -17.98
N ALA A 302 1.27 32.63 -17.95
CA ALA A 302 1.84 33.39 -19.07
C ALA A 302 2.92 32.64 -19.85
N ALA A 303 3.21 31.38 -19.50
CA ALA A 303 4.28 30.62 -20.11
C ALA A 303 3.79 29.84 -21.34
N THR A 304 4.58 29.84 -22.41
CA THR A 304 4.40 28.89 -23.50
C THR A 304 4.89 27.50 -23.04
N PRO A 305 4.10 26.42 -23.24
CA PRO A 305 4.56 25.07 -22.96
C PRO A 305 5.89 24.76 -23.64
N ALA A 306 6.84 24.22 -22.87
CA ALA A 306 8.11 23.76 -23.41
C ALA A 306 7.91 22.63 -24.43
N ASP A 307 8.82 22.55 -25.41
CA ASP A 307 8.84 21.46 -26.39
C ASP A 307 9.13 20.11 -25.69
N LEU A 308 8.28 19.13 -25.96
CA LEU A 308 8.31 17.79 -25.39
C LEU A 308 9.10 16.79 -26.23
N GLY A 309 9.88 17.24 -27.23
CA GLY A 309 10.75 16.37 -28.03
C GLY A 309 11.64 15.45 -27.19
N PHE A 310 12.07 15.89 -26.00
CA PHE A 310 12.87 15.07 -25.07
C PHE A 310 12.10 13.92 -24.41
N ALA A 311 10.77 14.00 -24.30
CA ALA A 311 9.95 12.96 -23.71
C ALA A 311 9.70 11.79 -24.69
N ASN A 312 9.95 12.00 -25.99
CA ASN A 312 9.83 11.01 -27.05
C ASN A 312 8.56 10.15 -26.94
N LEU A 313 7.40 10.82 -26.98
CA LEU A 313 6.10 10.19 -26.72
C LEU A 313 5.80 9.03 -27.69
N ALA A 314 6.33 9.06 -28.91
CA ALA A 314 6.19 7.98 -29.87
C ALA A 314 6.84 6.68 -29.37
N ASP A 315 8.07 6.76 -28.84
CA ASP A 315 8.74 5.59 -28.26
C ASP A 315 8.07 5.13 -26.97
N LEU A 316 7.63 6.05 -26.08
CA LEU A 316 6.89 5.68 -24.88
C LEU A 316 5.61 4.91 -25.20
N ARG A 317 4.86 5.33 -26.23
CA ARG A 317 3.66 4.60 -26.70
C ARG A 317 3.98 3.20 -27.18
N ARG A 318 5.05 3.06 -27.96
CA ARG A 318 5.49 1.76 -28.48
C ARG A 318 5.88 0.83 -27.32
N GLU A 319 6.70 1.32 -26.40
CA GLU A 319 7.13 0.56 -25.22
C GLU A 319 5.95 0.11 -24.35
N GLU A 320 5.00 1.00 -24.04
CA GLU A 320 3.82 0.65 -23.26
C GLU A 320 2.87 -0.28 -24.01
N GLY A 321 2.74 -0.14 -25.33
CA GLY A 321 1.99 -1.08 -26.16
C GLY A 321 2.59 -2.48 -26.14
N GLU A 322 3.91 -2.60 -26.27
CA GLU A 322 4.62 -3.88 -26.15
C GLU A 322 4.49 -4.46 -24.74
N ALA A 323 4.61 -3.63 -23.70
CA ALA A 323 4.51 -4.07 -22.31
C ALA A 323 3.10 -4.55 -21.94
N LEU A 324 2.07 -3.84 -22.40
CA LEU A 324 0.69 -4.25 -22.26
C LEU A 324 0.42 -5.57 -22.98
N ALA A 325 0.90 -5.72 -24.22
CA ALA A 325 0.75 -6.97 -24.97
C ALA A 325 1.41 -8.15 -24.25
N ARG A 326 2.60 -7.95 -23.65
CA ARG A 326 3.25 -8.97 -22.81
C ARG A 326 2.42 -9.30 -21.58
N SER A 327 1.94 -8.30 -20.84
CA SER A 327 1.12 -8.49 -19.64
C SER A 327 -0.19 -9.22 -19.95
N GLN A 328 -0.84 -8.87 -21.06
CA GLN A 328 -2.05 -9.54 -21.53
C GLN A 328 -1.76 -11.00 -21.92
N ALA A 329 -0.69 -11.24 -22.69
CA ALA A 329 -0.30 -12.60 -23.06
C ALA A 329 0.05 -13.46 -21.84
N GLU A 330 0.71 -12.90 -20.82
CA GLU A 330 0.96 -13.61 -19.56
C GLU A 330 -0.36 -13.94 -18.84
N ARG A 331 -1.28 -12.99 -18.71
CA ARG A 331 -2.60 -13.22 -18.10
C ARG A 331 -3.40 -14.29 -18.82
N GLU A 332 -3.44 -14.24 -20.15
CA GLU A 332 -4.11 -15.26 -20.96
C GLU A 332 -3.43 -16.62 -20.83
N ALA A 333 -2.10 -16.66 -20.72
CA ALA A 333 -1.38 -17.90 -20.46
C ALA A 333 -1.70 -18.45 -19.05
N ARG A 334 -1.79 -17.60 -18.03
CA ARG A 334 -2.15 -17.98 -16.66
C ARG A 334 -3.59 -18.45 -16.56
N GLU A 335 -4.52 -17.76 -17.22
CA GLU A 335 -5.93 -18.17 -17.28
C GLU A 335 -6.06 -19.53 -17.99
N ARG A 336 -5.39 -19.71 -19.13
CA ARG A 336 -5.34 -21.01 -19.83
C ARG A 336 -4.72 -22.11 -18.99
N ALA A 337 -3.65 -21.83 -18.24
CA ALA A 337 -3.02 -22.82 -17.37
C ALA A 337 -3.97 -23.38 -16.30
N VAL A 338 -4.96 -22.58 -15.86
CA VAL A 338 -6.00 -23.02 -14.92
C VAL A 338 -7.17 -23.69 -15.64
N THR A 339 -7.67 -23.06 -16.70
CA THR A 339 -8.92 -23.47 -17.38
C THR A 339 -8.73 -24.61 -18.37
N GLN A 340 -7.52 -24.81 -18.87
CA GLN A 340 -7.12 -25.82 -19.85
C GLN A 340 -5.98 -26.70 -19.30
N ALA A 341 -5.96 -26.92 -17.99
CA ALA A 341 -4.95 -27.77 -17.36
C ALA A 341 -4.96 -29.18 -17.98
N ASP A 342 -3.77 -29.81 -18.07
CA ASP A 342 -3.63 -31.10 -18.75
C ASP A 342 -4.42 -32.24 -18.06
N GLY A 343 -4.60 -32.16 -16.74
CA GLY A 343 -5.35 -33.11 -15.91
C GLY A 343 -6.84 -32.78 -15.82
N LEU A 344 -7.45 -33.08 -14.67
CA LEU A 344 -8.83 -32.72 -14.36
C LEU A 344 -8.95 -31.19 -14.15
N VAL A 345 -10.03 -30.59 -14.61
CA VAL A 345 -10.43 -29.21 -14.32
C VAL A 345 -11.71 -29.27 -13.52
N VAL A 346 -11.71 -28.72 -12.32
CA VAL A 346 -12.88 -28.65 -11.45
C VAL A 346 -13.44 -27.23 -11.51
N ARG A 347 -14.66 -27.09 -12.01
CA ARG A 347 -15.41 -25.82 -12.09
C ARG A 347 -16.52 -25.84 -11.06
N ILE A 348 -16.47 -24.96 -10.08
CA ILE A 348 -17.45 -24.84 -9.01
C ILE A 348 -18.36 -23.65 -9.31
N ASN A 349 -19.64 -23.90 -9.58
CA ASN A 349 -20.64 -22.84 -9.68
C ASN A 349 -21.02 -22.42 -8.26
N LEU A 350 -20.73 -21.18 -7.88
CA LEU A 350 -20.95 -20.66 -6.54
C LEU A 350 -22.17 -19.75 -6.43
N GLU A 351 -22.93 -19.52 -7.50
CA GLU A 351 -24.06 -18.57 -7.48
C GLU A 351 -25.07 -18.91 -6.37
N ALA A 352 -25.50 -20.17 -6.28
CA ALA A 352 -26.39 -20.63 -5.21
C ALA A 352 -25.69 -20.62 -3.84
N ALA A 353 -24.44 -21.10 -3.77
CA ALA A 353 -23.71 -21.18 -2.50
C ALA A 353 -23.47 -19.80 -1.85
N LEU A 354 -23.12 -18.78 -2.65
CA LEU A 354 -22.86 -17.42 -2.18
C LEU A 354 -24.14 -16.65 -1.81
N ALA A 355 -25.32 -17.13 -2.21
CA ALA A 355 -26.59 -16.61 -1.72
C ALA A 355 -26.88 -17.04 -0.26
N ASN A 356 -26.23 -18.09 0.24
CA ASN A 356 -26.38 -18.53 1.62
C ASN A 356 -25.49 -17.70 2.58
N PRO A 357 -26.07 -16.99 3.57
CA PRO A 357 -25.32 -16.16 4.51
C PRO A 357 -24.34 -16.93 5.44
N GLN A 358 -24.45 -18.25 5.50
CA GLN A 358 -23.53 -19.13 6.25
C GLN A 358 -22.24 -19.43 5.48
N VAL A 359 -22.22 -19.24 4.16
CA VAL A 359 -21.02 -19.41 3.35
C VAL A 359 -20.24 -18.10 3.38
N ARG A 360 -19.06 -18.10 4.02
CA ARG A 360 -18.23 -16.91 4.17
C ARG A 360 -16.81 -17.15 3.72
N TRP A 361 -16.27 -16.15 3.04
CA TRP A 361 -14.84 -16.07 2.75
C TRP A 361 -14.06 -16.11 4.06
N SER A 362 -13.11 -17.03 4.18
CA SER A 362 -12.22 -17.05 5.35
C SER A 362 -11.24 -15.87 5.25
N ASN A 363 -10.91 -15.20 6.35
CA ASN A 363 -9.95 -14.08 6.33
C ASN A 363 -8.48 -14.50 6.09
N ARG A 364 -8.22 -15.76 5.70
CA ARG A 364 -6.86 -16.29 5.50
C ARG A 364 -6.51 -16.27 4.02
N TYR A 365 -6.12 -15.11 3.52
CA TYR A 365 -5.57 -14.97 2.17
C TYR A 365 -4.17 -14.40 2.21
N ALA A 366 -3.31 -14.87 1.32
CA ALA A 366 -2.06 -14.17 1.04
C ALA A 366 -2.38 -12.96 0.13
N PRO A 367 -2.22 -11.71 0.60
CA PRO A 367 -2.50 -10.53 -0.24
C PRO A 367 -1.60 -10.47 -1.49
N ASN A 368 -0.40 -11.05 -1.42
CA ASN A 368 0.63 -10.99 -2.46
C ASN A 368 0.51 -12.09 -3.53
N GLY A 369 -0.71 -12.53 -3.87
CA GLY A 369 -0.94 -13.63 -4.81
C GLY A 369 -2.19 -13.48 -5.67
N ILE A 370 -2.68 -12.25 -5.86
CA ILE A 370 -3.88 -11.99 -6.66
C ILE A 370 -3.46 -11.36 -7.99
N LEU A 371 -3.70 -12.06 -9.09
CA LEU A 371 -3.59 -11.54 -10.45
C LEU A 371 -4.99 -11.17 -10.96
N LYS A 372 -5.30 -9.88 -11.00
CA LYS A 372 -6.56 -9.40 -11.59
C LYS A 372 -6.52 -9.60 -13.11
N LEU A 373 -7.52 -10.28 -13.65
CA LEU A 373 -7.71 -10.41 -15.10
C LEU A 373 -8.62 -9.29 -15.60
N ASP A 374 -9.74 -9.05 -14.90
CA ASP A 374 -10.65 -7.93 -15.14
C ASP A 374 -11.46 -7.61 -13.86
N ARG A 375 -12.54 -6.82 -13.99
CA ARG A 375 -13.42 -6.41 -12.88
C ARG A 375 -14.12 -7.56 -12.17
N THR A 376 -14.29 -8.69 -12.85
CA THR A 376 -15.03 -9.86 -12.39
C THR A 376 -14.16 -11.09 -12.24
N ARG A 377 -13.00 -11.14 -12.90
CA ARG A 377 -12.11 -12.32 -12.91
C ARG A 377 -10.76 -12.02 -12.27
N GLU A 378 -10.31 -12.94 -11.41
CA GLU A 378 -8.99 -12.91 -10.80
C GLU A 378 -8.42 -14.31 -10.65
N ILE A 379 -7.09 -14.44 -10.71
CA ILE A 379 -6.38 -15.67 -10.35
C ILE A 379 -5.77 -15.48 -8.97
N ARG A 380 -6.02 -16.41 -8.06
CA ARG A 380 -5.33 -16.46 -6.77
C ARG A 380 -4.28 -17.56 -6.80
N GLU A 381 -3.02 -17.17 -6.75
CA GLU A 381 -1.87 -18.05 -6.90
C GLU A 381 -1.50 -18.81 -5.64
N LYS A 382 -1.86 -18.30 -4.45
CA LYS A 382 -1.46 -18.88 -3.17
C LYS A 382 -2.58 -18.84 -2.15
N TYR A 383 -2.71 -19.96 -1.45
CA TYR A 383 -3.53 -20.22 -0.25
C TYR A 383 -4.86 -19.46 -0.19
N TYR A 384 -5.92 -20.21 -0.47
CA TYR A 384 -7.27 -19.72 -0.48
C TYR A 384 -8.19 -20.70 0.23
N SER A 385 -9.05 -20.21 1.11
CA SER A 385 -10.10 -21.01 1.72
C SER A 385 -11.45 -20.30 1.76
N LEU A 386 -12.51 -21.06 1.49
CA LEU A 386 -13.92 -20.69 1.60
C LEU A 386 -14.59 -21.74 2.49
N VAL A 387 -15.24 -21.30 3.56
CA VAL A 387 -15.86 -22.19 4.55
C VAL A 387 -17.30 -21.75 4.78
N GLY A 388 -18.23 -22.68 4.61
CA GLY A 388 -19.62 -22.60 5.07
C GLY A 388 -19.85 -23.66 6.12
N GLU A 389 -20.49 -23.29 7.24
CA GLU A 389 -20.71 -24.08 8.46
C GLU A 389 -21.16 -25.54 8.17
N GLY A 390 -20.23 -26.45 7.93
CA GLY A 390 -20.51 -27.84 7.55
C GLY A 390 -20.83 -28.05 6.05
N HIS A 391 -21.49 -27.10 5.40
CA HIS A 391 -22.06 -27.30 4.05
C HIS A 391 -21.06 -27.24 2.89
N PHE A 392 -19.99 -26.48 3.04
CA PHE A 392 -19.05 -26.23 1.97
C PHE A 392 -17.66 -25.94 2.54
N GLU A 393 -16.67 -26.72 2.15
CA GLU A 393 -15.27 -26.46 2.50
C GLU A 393 -14.45 -26.48 1.21
N PHE A 394 -13.81 -25.36 0.89
CA PHE A 394 -12.82 -25.30 -0.17
C PHE A 394 -11.52 -24.76 0.40
N ALA A 395 -10.43 -25.44 0.09
CA ALA A 395 -9.08 -25.01 0.39
C ALA A 395 -8.17 -25.32 -0.78
N SER A 396 -7.36 -24.35 -1.21
CA SER A 396 -6.45 -24.52 -2.32
C SER A 396 -5.16 -23.73 -2.10
N SER A 397 -4.00 -24.37 -2.27
CA SER A 397 -2.71 -23.69 -2.35
C SER A 397 -2.11 -23.69 -3.76
N ARG A 398 -2.90 -24.10 -4.76
CA ARG A 398 -2.60 -23.95 -6.19
C ARG A 398 -3.32 -22.74 -6.79
N PRO A 399 -2.95 -22.30 -8.00
CA PRO A 399 -3.68 -21.26 -8.72
C PRO A 399 -5.15 -21.62 -8.96
N ILE A 400 -6.04 -20.72 -8.60
CA ILE A 400 -7.48 -20.82 -8.87
C ILE A 400 -7.96 -19.59 -9.62
N LEU A 401 -8.81 -19.78 -10.63
CA LEU A 401 -9.53 -18.70 -11.28
C LEU A 401 -10.82 -18.47 -10.50
N ILE A 402 -11.07 -17.23 -10.09
CA ILE A 402 -12.30 -16.81 -9.43
C ILE A 402 -13.06 -15.91 -10.38
N GLU A 403 -14.32 -16.26 -10.62
CA GLU A 403 -15.29 -15.42 -11.29
C GLU A 403 -16.21 -14.86 -10.20
N THR A 404 -16.04 -13.59 -9.86
CA THR A 404 -16.70 -12.90 -8.76
C THR A 404 -18.22 -13.09 -8.83
N ARG A 405 -18.81 -13.60 -7.74
CA ARG A 405 -20.24 -13.96 -7.60
C ARG A 405 -20.74 -15.09 -8.53
N LYS A 406 -19.88 -15.68 -9.35
CA LYS A 406 -20.24 -16.77 -10.27
C LYS A 406 -19.65 -18.11 -9.87
N GLY A 407 -18.34 -18.20 -9.67
CA GLY A 407 -17.71 -19.50 -9.49
C GLY A 407 -16.20 -19.48 -9.32
N MET A 408 -15.64 -20.69 -9.22
CA MET A 408 -14.21 -20.93 -9.11
C MET A 408 -13.79 -22.05 -10.05
N THR A 409 -12.60 -21.96 -10.62
CA THR A 409 -12.02 -23.01 -11.44
C THR A 409 -10.62 -23.37 -10.92
N ALA A 410 -10.36 -24.66 -10.78
CA ALA A 410 -9.06 -25.19 -10.40
C ALA A 410 -8.64 -26.32 -11.34
N GLY A 411 -7.43 -26.23 -11.87
CA GLY A 411 -6.84 -27.25 -12.73
C GLY A 411 -5.92 -28.21 -11.95
N PHE A 412 -5.86 -29.46 -12.39
CA PHE A 412 -4.93 -30.50 -11.96
C PHE A 412 -3.86 -30.72 -13.04
N ALA A 413 -2.63 -30.99 -12.60
CA ALA A 413 -1.52 -31.23 -13.52
C ALA A 413 -1.69 -32.58 -14.26
N ALA A 414 -0.96 -32.76 -15.37
CA ALA A 414 -0.89 -34.05 -16.06
C ALA A 414 -0.48 -35.17 -15.09
N GLY A 415 -1.23 -36.26 -15.08
CA GLY A 415 -0.98 -37.42 -14.20
C GLY A 415 -1.40 -37.25 -12.75
N GLU A 416 -1.88 -36.07 -12.34
CA GLU A 416 -2.47 -35.88 -11.02
C GLU A 416 -3.92 -36.36 -11.02
N VAL A 417 -4.18 -37.46 -10.30
CA VAL A 417 -5.52 -38.00 -10.12
C VAL A 417 -5.99 -37.68 -8.70
N PRO A 418 -6.90 -36.72 -8.51
CA PRO A 418 -7.43 -36.46 -7.18
C PRO A 418 -8.21 -37.66 -6.67
N TYR A 419 -8.15 -37.87 -5.35
CA TYR A 419 -9.08 -38.75 -4.67
C TYR A 419 -10.45 -38.09 -4.65
N MET A 420 -11.47 -38.78 -5.16
CA MET A 420 -12.83 -38.27 -5.26
C MET A 420 -13.83 -39.29 -4.70
N THR A 421 -14.75 -38.83 -3.86
CA THR A 421 -15.88 -39.64 -3.39
C THR A 421 -17.20 -38.92 -3.57
N LEU A 422 -18.25 -39.71 -3.77
CA LEU A 422 -19.65 -39.30 -3.74
C LEU A 422 -20.37 -40.18 -2.73
N ASP A 423 -21.01 -39.57 -1.72
CA ASP A 423 -21.65 -40.26 -0.60
C ASP A 423 -20.71 -41.26 0.10
N GLY A 424 -19.44 -40.88 0.23
CA GLY A 424 -18.38 -41.69 0.84
C GLY A 424 -17.85 -42.84 -0.02
N GLN A 425 -18.40 -43.06 -1.22
CA GLN A 425 -17.94 -44.10 -2.16
C GLN A 425 -17.02 -43.51 -3.23
N PRO A 426 -15.97 -44.24 -3.70
CA PRO A 426 -15.11 -43.77 -4.78
C PRO A 426 -15.90 -43.35 -6.03
N LEU A 427 -15.65 -42.15 -6.53
CA LEU A 427 -16.38 -41.57 -7.66
C LEU A 427 -15.83 -42.08 -9.00
N SER A 428 -16.70 -42.69 -9.80
CA SER A 428 -16.41 -43.08 -11.19
C SER A 428 -17.09 -42.12 -12.15
N LEU A 429 -16.32 -41.44 -13.01
CA LEU A 429 -16.81 -40.40 -13.90
C LEU A 429 -16.97 -40.92 -15.33
N SER A 430 -18.17 -40.76 -15.91
CA SER A 430 -18.45 -40.99 -17.33
C SER A 430 -18.90 -39.71 -18.00
N ALA A 431 -18.45 -39.45 -19.24
CA ALA A 431 -18.80 -38.22 -19.94
C ALA A 431 -20.32 -38.10 -20.15
N GLY A 432 -20.87 -36.91 -19.88
CA GLY A 432 -22.31 -36.64 -19.95
C GLY A 432 -23.11 -37.11 -18.72
N GLN A 433 -22.46 -37.74 -17.74
CA GLN A 433 -23.11 -38.19 -16.52
C GLN A 433 -23.44 -37.00 -15.61
N VAL A 434 -24.67 -37.00 -15.10
CA VAL A 434 -25.11 -36.11 -14.03
C VAL A 434 -25.27 -36.94 -12.76
N LEU A 435 -24.65 -36.49 -11.67
CA LEU A 435 -24.70 -37.15 -10.36
C LEU A 435 -25.13 -36.14 -9.30
N GLU A 436 -25.80 -36.59 -8.25
CA GLU A 436 -26.11 -35.77 -7.08
C GLU A 436 -25.75 -36.52 -5.80
N GLY A 437 -25.15 -35.82 -4.82
CA GLY A 437 -24.76 -36.40 -3.55
C GLY A 437 -23.73 -35.55 -2.79
N SER A 438 -23.22 -36.08 -1.68
CA SER A 438 -22.14 -35.47 -0.90
C SER A 438 -20.80 -35.69 -1.57
N LEU A 439 -20.17 -34.61 -2.02
CA LEU A 439 -18.92 -34.65 -2.79
C LEU A 439 -17.73 -34.37 -1.88
N GLU A 440 -16.69 -35.17 -2.02
CA GLU A 440 -15.35 -34.84 -1.54
C GLU A 440 -14.30 -35.02 -2.64
N ILE A 441 -13.45 -34.02 -2.83
CA ILE A 441 -12.28 -34.04 -3.71
C ILE A 441 -11.05 -33.69 -2.87
N ARG A 442 -10.05 -34.58 -2.85
CA ARG A 442 -8.76 -34.36 -2.20
C ARG A 442 -7.64 -34.58 -3.22
N GLY A 443 -6.89 -33.52 -3.49
CA GLY A 443 -5.68 -33.55 -4.31
C GLY A 443 -4.48 -32.99 -3.56
N ASN A 444 -3.32 -33.00 -4.21
CA ASN A 444 -2.16 -32.30 -3.66
C ASN A 444 -2.50 -30.80 -3.63
N GLN A 445 -2.51 -30.11 -2.48
CA GLN A 445 -2.81 -28.66 -2.44
C GLN A 445 -4.24 -28.24 -2.86
N LEU A 446 -5.21 -29.17 -2.92
CA LEU A 446 -6.63 -28.84 -3.12
C LEU A 446 -7.52 -29.77 -2.29
N THR A 447 -8.49 -29.19 -1.60
CA THR A 447 -9.55 -29.91 -0.90
C THR A 447 -10.88 -29.21 -1.18
N LEU A 448 -11.87 -29.98 -1.60
CA LEU A 448 -13.26 -29.54 -1.74
C LEU A 448 -14.15 -30.56 -1.03
N LYS A 449 -15.03 -30.08 -0.16
CA LYS A 449 -16.14 -30.85 0.41
C LYS A 449 -17.42 -30.07 0.22
N VAL A 450 -18.45 -30.75 -0.26
CA VAL A 450 -19.78 -30.18 -0.43
C VAL A 450 -20.79 -31.19 0.09
N ASP A 451 -21.60 -30.80 1.07
CA ASP A 451 -22.60 -31.70 1.68
C ASP A 451 -23.56 -32.28 0.65
N ARG A 452 -23.96 -31.45 -0.31
CA ARG A 452 -24.80 -31.86 -1.43
C ARG A 452 -24.44 -31.05 -2.68
N ALA A 453 -24.11 -31.72 -3.76
CA ALA A 453 -23.79 -31.09 -5.04
C ALA A 453 -24.40 -31.85 -6.20
N ARG A 454 -24.76 -31.12 -7.26
CA ARG A 454 -24.95 -31.68 -8.59
C ARG A 454 -23.63 -31.63 -9.36
N LEU A 455 -23.25 -32.77 -9.94
CA LEU A 455 -22.03 -32.94 -10.70
C LEU A 455 -22.37 -33.14 -12.17
N THR A 456 -21.64 -32.49 -13.06
CA THR A 456 -21.70 -32.77 -14.50
C THR A 456 -20.29 -32.96 -15.02
N TYR A 457 -20.00 -34.14 -15.57
CA TYR A 457 -18.67 -34.44 -16.11
C TYR A 457 -18.67 -34.40 -17.63
N SER A 458 -17.69 -33.68 -18.19
CA SER A 458 -17.31 -33.69 -19.60
C SER A 458 -15.81 -34.03 -19.69
N PRO A 459 -15.25 -34.41 -20.85
CA PRO A 459 -13.85 -34.81 -20.93
C PRO A 459 -12.92 -33.80 -20.25
N LYS A 460 -12.24 -34.24 -19.19
CA LYS A 460 -11.36 -33.44 -18.31
C LYS A 460 -12.02 -32.34 -17.48
N THR A 461 -13.32 -32.09 -17.57
CA THR A 461 -13.97 -31.03 -16.78
C THR A 461 -15.10 -31.58 -15.91
N LEU A 462 -14.97 -31.42 -14.59
CA LEU A 462 -16.00 -31.69 -13.60
C LEU A 462 -16.64 -30.37 -13.16
N VAL A 463 -17.90 -30.16 -13.51
CA VAL A 463 -18.70 -29.05 -13.00
C VAL A 463 -19.37 -29.48 -11.70
N VAL A 464 -19.23 -28.68 -10.65
CA VAL A 464 -19.79 -28.89 -9.31
C VAL A 464 -20.73 -27.73 -9.02
N GLU A 465 -22.00 -28.02 -8.80
CA GLU A 465 -23.04 -27.06 -8.40
C GLU A 465 -23.49 -27.43 -6.97
N PRO A 466 -23.01 -26.74 -5.93
CA PRO A 466 -23.49 -26.93 -4.57
C PRO A 466 -24.99 -26.66 -4.50
N LEU A 467 -25.74 -27.64 -3.99
CA LEU A 467 -27.17 -27.54 -3.77
C LEU A 467 -27.37 -27.09 -2.32
N LEU A 468 -28.01 -25.94 -2.13
CA LEU A 468 -28.40 -25.50 -0.79
C LEU A 468 -29.43 -26.48 -0.20
N PRO A 469 -29.39 -26.73 1.12
CA PRO A 469 -30.38 -27.55 1.81
C PRO A 469 -31.80 -26.99 1.73
#